data_AF-A0AA43KZ96-F1
#
_entry.id   AF-A0AA43KZ96-F1
#
_cell.length_a   1.000
_cell.length_b   1.000
_cell.length_c   1.000
_cell.angle_alpha   90.00
_cell.angle_beta   90.00
_cell.angle_gamma   90.00
#
_symmetry.space_group_name_H-M   'P 1'
#
loop_
_entity.id
_entity.type
_entity.pdbx_description
1 polymer ?
#
loop_
_entity_poly.entity_id
_entity_poly.type
_entity_poly.pdbx_seq_one_letter_code
_entity_poly.pdbx_strand_id
1 'polypeptide(L)'
;MFKEIFKWVILIITQPRKAWEELAQKEDEKEDFLGRFVYPLMGLLTVAAFLGILFTRKEFNVEEALKASIRTLVAFFGGYHLTVYLLNELWGGWLKREKDLKRWQYFVGYSSSLMFALTALLMLIPEFFFLNIFVLYTFYIVWEGVPAYMQVEEKNKLKFVAVVTGMILIVPNVIEIILKLLMPGLRF
;
A
#
# COMPACT_ATOMS: atom_id res chain seq x y z
N MET A 1 12.53 -10.94 -10.54
CA MET A 1 12.23 -10.16 -9.33
C MET A 1 11.70 -8.76 -9.64
N PHE A 2 12.50 -7.68 -9.75
CA PHE A 2 11.92 -6.32 -9.94
C PHE A 2 11.04 -6.18 -11.19
N LYS A 3 11.41 -6.80 -12.32
CA LYS A 3 10.59 -6.81 -13.54
C LYS A 3 9.17 -7.33 -13.31
N GLU A 4 9.01 -8.34 -12.45
CA GLU A 4 7.70 -8.91 -12.13
C GLU A 4 6.90 -7.96 -11.24
N ILE A 5 7.55 -7.30 -10.28
CA ILE A 5 6.91 -6.28 -9.44
C ILE A 5 6.36 -5.15 -10.31
N PHE A 6 7.19 -4.58 -11.18
CA PHE A 6 6.74 -3.52 -12.09
C PHE A 6 5.64 -4.01 -13.04
N LYS A 7 5.73 -5.23 -13.56
CA LYS A 7 4.67 -5.85 -14.36
C LYS A 7 3.35 -5.85 -13.58
N TRP A 8 3.35 -6.34 -12.34
CA TRP A 8 2.14 -6.44 -11.52
C TRP A 8 1.61 -5.07 -11.09
N VAL A 9 2.49 -4.14 -10.71
CA VAL A 9 2.11 -2.76 -10.38
C VAL A 9 1.45 -2.08 -11.58
N ILE A 10 2.04 -2.19 -12.78
CA ILE A 10 1.48 -1.60 -14.00
C ILE A 10 0.16 -2.31 -14.35
N LEU A 11 0.12 -3.64 -14.30
CA LEU A 11 -1.06 -4.41 -14.66
C LEU A 11 -2.24 -4.09 -13.74
N ILE A 12 -2.03 -4.00 -12.41
CA ILE A 12 -3.10 -3.71 -11.48
C ILE A 12 -3.57 -2.25 -11.54
N ILE A 13 -2.69 -1.32 -11.93
CA ILE A 13 -3.06 0.09 -12.10
C ILE A 13 -3.83 0.29 -13.43
N THR A 14 -3.41 -0.38 -14.50
CA THR A 14 -3.98 -0.18 -15.85
C THR A 14 -5.19 -1.06 -16.12
N GLN A 15 -5.17 -2.31 -15.64
CA GLN A 15 -6.19 -3.33 -15.88
C GLN A 15 -6.51 -4.10 -14.58
N PRO A 16 -7.07 -3.45 -13.55
CA PRO A 16 -7.29 -4.07 -12.23
C PRO A 16 -8.08 -5.38 -12.31
N ARG A 17 -9.15 -5.42 -13.12
CA ARG A 17 -9.97 -6.62 -13.30
C ARG A 17 -9.17 -7.83 -13.78
N LYS A 18 -8.41 -7.66 -14.87
CA LYS A 18 -7.57 -8.74 -15.42
C LYS A 18 -6.46 -9.12 -14.44
N ALA A 19 -5.87 -8.14 -13.77
CA ALA A 19 -4.86 -8.39 -12.75
C ALA A 19 -5.41 -9.31 -11.65
N TRP A 20 -6.61 -9.02 -11.13
CA TRP A 20 -7.24 -9.84 -10.11
C TRP A 20 -7.65 -11.24 -10.61
N GLU A 21 -8.13 -11.35 -11.84
CA GLU A 21 -8.44 -12.64 -12.47
C GLU A 21 -7.18 -13.53 -12.60
N GLU A 22 -6.04 -12.96 -13.03
CA GLU A 22 -4.77 -13.69 -13.11
C GLU A 22 -4.22 -14.05 -11.71
N LEU A 23 -4.32 -13.13 -10.75
CA LEU A 23 -3.83 -13.33 -9.38
C LEU A 23 -4.67 -14.37 -8.61
N ALA A 24 -5.97 -14.45 -8.87
CA ALA A 24 -6.85 -15.45 -8.27
C ALA A 24 -6.49 -16.88 -8.72
N GLN A 25 -5.98 -17.06 -9.94
CA GLN A 25 -5.57 -18.37 -10.46
C GLN A 25 -4.19 -18.82 -9.96
N LYS A 26 -3.34 -17.88 -9.52
CA LYS A 26 -1.97 -18.14 -9.05
C LYS A 26 -1.90 -18.42 -7.55
N GLU A 27 -2.66 -19.40 -7.08
CA GLU A 27 -2.73 -19.74 -5.66
C GLU A 27 -1.44 -20.34 -5.08
N ASP A 28 -0.62 -20.99 -5.91
CA ASP A 28 0.62 -21.66 -5.49
C ASP A 28 1.82 -20.71 -5.31
N GLU A 29 1.78 -19.48 -5.86
CA GLU A 29 2.82 -18.46 -5.63
C GLU A 29 2.64 -17.71 -4.28
N LYS A 30 1.63 -18.17 -3.50
CA LYS A 30 1.31 -18.02 -2.06
C LYS A 30 2.39 -17.66 -1.04
N GLU A 31 3.47 -18.43 -1.05
CA GLU A 31 4.27 -18.63 0.16
C GLU A 31 5.32 -17.54 0.42
N ASP A 32 5.66 -16.75 -0.60
CA ASP A 32 6.76 -15.77 -0.53
C ASP A 32 6.36 -14.38 -1.06
N PHE A 33 5.07 -14.03 -0.93
CA PHE A 33 4.54 -12.74 -1.38
C PHE A 33 5.31 -11.53 -0.84
N LEU A 34 5.56 -11.57 0.47
CA LEU A 34 6.12 -10.44 1.18
C LEU A 34 7.54 -10.19 0.68
N GLY A 35 8.35 -11.25 0.56
CA GLY A 35 9.72 -11.19 0.06
C GLY A 35 9.79 -10.80 -1.42
N ARG A 36 8.87 -11.29 -2.25
CA ARG A 36 8.91 -11.06 -3.70
C ARG A 36 8.29 -9.75 -4.16
N PHE A 37 7.30 -9.23 -3.43
CA PHE A 37 6.50 -8.09 -3.86
C PHE A 37 6.52 -6.93 -2.86
N VAL A 38 6.07 -7.16 -1.62
CA VAL A 38 5.86 -6.07 -0.66
C VAL A 38 7.17 -5.45 -0.18
N TYR A 39 8.12 -6.26 0.28
CA TYR A 39 9.37 -5.75 0.85
C TYR A 39 10.25 -5.03 -0.18
N PRO A 40 10.43 -5.52 -1.42
CA PRO A 40 11.16 -4.76 -2.42
C PRO A 40 10.46 -3.44 -2.80
N LEU A 41 9.11 -3.42 -2.84
CA LEU A 41 8.35 -2.20 -3.11
C LEU A 41 8.48 -1.18 -1.96
N MET A 42 8.47 -1.63 -0.70
CA MET A 42 8.76 -0.80 0.48
C MET A 42 10.21 -0.28 0.45
N GLY A 43 11.15 -1.10 0.00
CA GLY A 43 12.54 -0.68 -0.21
C GLY A 43 12.64 0.45 -1.23
N LEU A 44 11.97 0.32 -2.39
CA LEU A 44 11.91 1.36 -3.41
C LEU A 44 11.30 2.66 -2.86
N LEU A 45 10.19 2.55 -2.11
CA LEU A 45 9.55 3.70 -1.47
C LEU A 45 10.48 4.42 -0.48
N THR A 46 11.24 3.65 0.30
CA THR A 46 12.20 4.19 1.29
C THR A 46 13.38 4.88 0.60
N VAL A 47 13.90 4.31 -0.48
CA VAL A 47 14.94 4.95 -1.30
C VAL A 47 14.40 6.21 -1.98
N ALA A 48 13.16 6.19 -2.47
CA ALA A 48 12.51 7.36 -3.05
C ALA A 48 12.37 8.50 -2.03
N ALA A 49 11.99 8.19 -0.78
CA ALA A 49 11.94 9.18 0.30
C ALA A 49 13.33 9.81 0.58
N PHE A 50 14.39 8.99 0.61
CA PHE A 50 15.76 9.47 0.79
C PHE A 50 16.17 10.42 -0.33
N LEU A 51 16.04 9.97 -1.58
CA LEU A 51 16.44 10.71 -2.77
C LEU A 51 15.59 11.97 -2.96
N GLY A 52 14.30 11.91 -2.64
CA GLY A 52 13.39 13.05 -2.70
C GLY A 52 13.89 14.23 -1.87
N ILE A 53 14.32 13.98 -0.64
CA ILE A 53 14.89 15.04 0.21
C ILE A 53 16.22 15.55 -0.35
N LEU A 54 17.10 14.66 -0.82
CA LEU A 54 18.39 15.04 -1.37
C LEU A 54 18.30 15.89 -2.64
N PHE A 55 17.31 15.64 -3.52
CA PHE A 55 17.16 16.38 -4.77
C PHE A 55 16.30 17.64 -4.65
N THR A 56 15.39 17.69 -3.67
CA THR A 56 14.45 18.82 -3.53
C THR A 56 14.99 19.92 -2.61
N ARG A 57 15.85 19.60 -1.64
CA ARG A 57 16.43 20.59 -0.72
C ARG A 57 17.69 21.23 -1.32
N LYS A 58 17.87 22.54 -1.06
CA LYS A 58 19.06 23.30 -1.49
C LYS A 58 20.34 22.93 -0.74
N GLU A 59 20.20 22.39 0.46
CA GLU A 59 21.33 21.98 1.31
C GLU A 59 21.33 20.47 1.45
N PHE A 60 22.51 19.86 1.25
CA PHE A 60 22.69 18.42 1.32
C PHE A 60 22.67 17.96 2.79
N ASN A 61 21.48 17.75 3.34
CA ASN A 61 21.29 17.28 4.71
C ASN A 61 20.94 15.78 4.73
N VAL A 62 21.97 14.95 4.87
CA VAL A 62 21.83 13.48 4.96
C VAL A 62 21.04 13.06 6.19
N GLU A 63 21.15 13.79 7.30
CA GLU A 63 20.40 13.49 8.52
C GLU A 63 18.89 13.62 8.27
N GLU A 64 18.45 14.68 7.61
CA GLU A 64 17.05 14.90 7.25
C GLU A 64 16.54 13.83 6.27
N ALA A 65 17.34 13.48 5.26
CA ALA A 65 17.01 12.43 4.31
C ALA A 65 16.84 11.07 5.02
N LEU A 66 17.73 10.72 5.96
CA LEU A 66 17.61 9.50 6.77
C LEU A 66 16.37 9.51 7.65
N LYS A 67 16.07 10.64 8.31
CA LYS A 67 14.85 10.81 9.11
C LYS A 67 13.60 10.61 8.28
N ALA A 68 13.55 11.19 7.07
CA ALA A 68 12.43 11.04 6.14
C ALA A 68 12.25 9.58 5.67
N SER A 69 13.35 8.89 5.38
CA SER A 69 13.34 7.47 5.02
C SER A 69 12.82 6.58 6.14
N ILE A 70 13.31 6.77 7.37
CA ILE A 70 12.84 6.01 8.53
C ILE A 70 11.35 6.27 8.77
N ARG A 71 10.93 7.54 8.73
CA ARG A 71 9.51 7.91 8.88
C ARG A 71 8.64 7.22 7.84
N THR A 72 9.04 7.29 6.56
CA THR A 72 8.31 6.69 5.44
C THR A 72 8.24 5.17 5.59
N LEU A 73 9.38 4.54 5.88
CA LEU A 73 9.45 3.10 6.07
C LEU A 73 8.50 2.65 7.18
N VAL A 74 8.59 3.25 8.37
CA VAL A 74 7.73 2.86 9.50
C VAL A 74 6.25 3.13 9.22
N ALA A 75 5.92 4.28 8.60
CA ALA A 75 4.53 4.63 8.29
C ALA A 75 3.89 3.65 7.29
N PHE A 76 4.55 3.37 6.18
CA PHE A 76 4.00 2.52 5.12
C PHE A 76 4.13 1.03 5.45
N PHE A 77 5.26 0.59 6.00
CA PHE A 77 5.45 -0.79 6.43
C PHE A 77 4.51 -1.14 7.59
N GLY A 78 4.49 -0.30 8.63
CA GLY A 78 3.59 -0.46 9.77
C GLY A 78 2.12 -0.33 9.34
N GLY A 79 1.82 0.63 8.45
CA GLY A 79 0.47 0.88 7.98
C GLY A 79 -0.10 -0.27 7.17
N TYR A 80 0.72 -0.87 6.31
CA TYR A 80 0.37 -2.08 5.58
C TYR A 80 0.05 -3.24 6.53
N HIS A 81 0.96 -3.58 7.45
CA HIS A 81 0.76 -4.72 8.36
C HIS A 81 -0.42 -4.50 9.32
N LEU A 82 -0.59 -3.27 9.83
CA LEU A 82 -1.72 -2.93 10.68
C LEU A 82 -3.04 -3.01 9.91
N THR A 83 -3.08 -2.54 8.67
CA THR A 83 -4.27 -2.64 7.80
C THR A 83 -4.64 -4.10 7.56
N VAL A 84 -3.67 -4.95 7.19
CA VAL A 84 -3.88 -6.40 7.02
C VAL A 84 -4.46 -7.02 8.28
N TYR A 85 -3.88 -6.71 9.45
CA TYR A 85 -4.32 -7.27 10.71
C TYR A 85 -5.74 -6.81 11.10
N LEU A 86 -6.01 -5.50 11.04
CA LEU A 86 -7.32 -4.94 11.34
C LEU A 86 -8.40 -5.49 10.42
N LEU A 87 -8.13 -5.61 9.12
CA LEU A 87 -9.07 -6.16 8.16
C LEU A 87 -9.30 -7.66 8.41
N ASN A 88 -8.27 -8.42 8.74
CA ASN A 88 -8.42 -9.83 9.11
C ASN A 88 -9.30 -10.03 10.36
N GLU A 89 -9.14 -9.17 11.37
CA GLU A 89 -9.97 -9.20 12.59
C GLU A 89 -11.42 -8.77 12.32
N LEU A 90 -11.62 -7.65 11.61
CA LEU A 90 -12.97 -7.18 11.23
C LEU A 90 -13.71 -8.20 10.37
N TRP A 91 -13.01 -8.90 9.49
CA TRP A 91 -13.57 -9.94 8.62
C TRP A 91 -14.04 -11.18 9.39
N GLY A 92 -13.21 -11.65 10.33
CA GLY A 92 -13.58 -12.76 11.21
C GLY A 92 -14.82 -12.44 12.07
N GLY A 93 -14.96 -11.19 12.51
CA GLY A 93 -16.12 -10.74 13.29
C GLY A 93 -17.39 -10.54 12.46
N TRP A 94 -17.30 -9.95 11.26
CA TRP A 94 -18.47 -9.58 10.46
C TRP A 94 -19.05 -10.70 9.60
N LEU A 95 -18.23 -11.58 9.03
CA LEU A 95 -18.71 -12.65 8.14
C LEU A 95 -18.58 -14.06 8.71
N LYS A 96 -18.07 -14.22 9.94
CA LYS A 96 -17.84 -15.53 10.58
C LYS A 96 -17.09 -16.52 9.68
N ARG A 97 -16.25 -16.03 8.77
CA ARG A 97 -15.34 -16.83 7.94
C ARG A 97 -14.04 -17.07 8.68
N GLU A 98 -13.31 -18.11 8.29
CA GLU A 98 -11.99 -18.39 8.83
C GLU A 98 -11.03 -17.22 8.57
N LYS A 99 -10.24 -16.89 9.60
CA LYS A 99 -9.21 -15.85 9.53
C LYS A 99 -8.05 -16.37 8.70
N ASP A 100 -7.81 -15.73 7.56
CA ASP A 100 -6.68 -16.03 6.69
C ASP A 100 -5.83 -14.77 6.50
N LEU A 101 -4.78 -14.67 7.31
CA LEU A 101 -3.87 -13.54 7.28
C LEU A 101 -3.12 -13.46 5.94
N LYS A 102 -2.76 -14.61 5.35
CA LYS A 102 -2.03 -14.64 4.06
C LYS A 102 -2.92 -14.06 2.98
N ARG A 103 -4.19 -14.45 2.91
CA ARG A 103 -5.15 -13.90 1.95
C ARG A 103 -5.25 -12.37 2.05
N TRP A 104 -5.30 -11.83 3.26
CA TRP A 104 -5.33 -10.39 3.50
C TRP A 104 -4.04 -9.68 3.11
N GLN A 105 -2.88 -10.28 3.38
CA GLN A 105 -1.58 -9.75 2.92
C GLN A 105 -1.57 -9.58 1.39
N TYR A 106 -1.95 -10.64 0.66
CA TYR A 106 -2.05 -10.59 -0.80
C TYR A 106 -2.99 -9.49 -1.28
N PHE A 107 -4.21 -9.47 -0.72
CA PHE A 107 -5.24 -8.55 -1.17
C PHE A 107 -4.86 -7.08 -0.92
N VAL A 108 -4.39 -6.78 0.29
CA VAL A 108 -3.99 -5.42 0.67
C VAL A 108 -2.72 -5.01 -0.08
N GLY A 109 -1.76 -5.92 -0.28
CA GLY A 109 -0.48 -5.60 -0.91
C GLY A 109 -0.65 -5.19 -2.37
N TYR A 110 -1.43 -5.96 -3.13
CA TYR A 110 -1.78 -5.60 -4.50
C TYR A 110 -2.66 -4.34 -4.56
N SER A 111 -3.67 -4.22 -3.71
CA SER A 111 -4.55 -3.04 -3.69
C SER A 111 -3.81 -1.73 -3.36
N SER A 112 -2.80 -1.81 -2.50
CA SER A 112 -1.99 -0.66 -2.07
C SER A 112 -0.90 -0.27 -3.08
N SER A 113 -0.73 -1.05 -4.16
CA SER A 113 0.36 -0.85 -5.14
C SER A 113 0.33 0.52 -5.79
N LEU A 114 -0.87 1.00 -6.16
CA LEU A 114 -1.04 2.35 -6.70
C LEU A 114 -0.58 3.41 -5.71
N MET A 115 -1.03 3.30 -4.46
CA MET A 115 -0.68 4.26 -3.42
C MET A 115 0.83 4.32 -3.20
N PHE A 116 1.50 3.17 -3.13
CA PHE A 116 2.95 3.12 -2.96
C PHE A 116 3.69 3.68 -4.17
N ALA A 117 3.28 3.32 -5.39
CA ALA A 117 3.91 3.82 -6.62
C ALA A 117 3.73 5.34 -6.78
N LEU A 118 2.52 5.84 -6.55
CA LEU A 118 2.20 7.26 -6.63
C LEU A 118 2.97 8.05 -5.57
N THR A 119 3.01 7.54 -4.34
CA THR A 119 3.76 8.18 -3.25
C THR A 119 5.26 8.24 -3.57
N ALA A 120 5.86 7.14 -4.04
CA ALA A 120 7.26 7.11 -4.42
C ALA A 120 7.58 8.12 -5.54
N LEU A 121 6.69 8.22 -6.54
CA LEU A 121 6.84 9.17 -7.63
C LEU A 121 6.75 10.62 -7.13
N LEU A 122 5.79 10.93 -6.26
CA LEU A 122 5.61 12.27 -5.68
C LEU A 122 6.73 12.67 -4.71
N MET A 123 7.39 11.71 -4.07
CA MET A 123 8.57 11.97 -3.26
C MET A 123 9.75 12.44 -4.11
N LEU A 124 9.90 11.86 -5.31
CA LEU A 124 10.99 12.20 -6.23
C LEU A 124 10.70 13.47 -7.04
N ILE A 125 9.43 13.72 -7.38
CA ILE A 125 9.01 14.86 -8.19
C ILE A 125 7.78 15.55 -7.56
N PRO A 126 7.99 16.37 -6.52
CA PRO A 126 6.90 16.98 -5.74
C PRO A 126 6.02 17.95 -6.53
N GLU A 127 6.51 18.49 -7.65
CA GLU A 127 5.81 19.44 -8.52
C GLU A 127 4.50 18.86 -9.09
N PHE A 128 4.43 17.54 -9.21
CA PHE A 128 3.27 16.82 -9.70
C PHE A 128 2.24 16.48 -8.60
N PHE A 129 2.19 17.24 -7.50
CA PHE A 129 1.29 17.00 -6.36
C PHE A 129 -0.18 16.76 -6.75
N PHE A 130 -0.65 17.33 -7.87
CA PHE A 130 -2.00 17.13 -8.39
C PHE A 130 -2.28 15.66 -8.77
N LEU A 131 -1.25 14.86 -9.08
CA LEU A 131 -1.39 13.42 -9.34
C LEU A 131 -1.89 12.66 -8.11
N ASN A 132 -1.76 13.21 -6.90
CA ASN A 132 -2.23 12.56 -5.67
C ASN A 132 -3.74 12.25 -5.71
N ILE A 133 -4.53 12.98 -6.51
CA ILE A 133 -5.96 12.67 -6.71
C ILE A 133 -6.19 11.25 -7.23
N PHE A 134 -5.23 10.69 -7.99
CA PHE A 134 -5.32 9.33 -8.52
C PHE A 134 -5.27 8.26 -7.44
N VAL A 135 -4.87 8.58 -6.20
CA VAL A 135 -4.91 7.63 -5.08
C VAL A 135 -6.35 7.13 -4.82
N LEU A 136 -7.37 7.92 -5.19
CA LEU A 136 -8.77 7.51 -5.08
C LEU A 136 -9.12 6.33 -6.01
N TYR A 137 -8.34 6.10 -7.06
CA TYR A 137 -8.50 4.94 -7.94
C TYR A 137 -8.21 3.62 -7.21
N THR A 138 -7.55 3.64 -6.05
CA THR A 138 -7.46 2.47 -5.16
C THR A 138 -8.85 1.91 -4.82
N PHE A 139 -9.88 2.76 -4.73
CA PHE A 139 -11.26 2.29 -4.56
C PHE A 139 -11.69 1.33 -5.68
N TYR A 140 -11.39 1.67 -6.94
CA TYR A 140 -11.72 0.85 -8.09
C TYR A 140 -10.88 -0.43 -8.14
N ILE A 141 -9.59 -0.36 -7.80
CA ILE A 141 -8.73 -1.54 -7.68
C ILE A 141 -9.31 -2.53 -6.66
N VAL A 142 -9.69 -2.05 -5.48
CA VAL A 142 -10.31 -2.87 -4.44
C VAL A 142 -11.65 -3.42 -4.93
N TRP A 143 -12.49 -2.58 -5.56
CA TRP A 143 -13.81 -2.96 -6.09
C TRP A 143 -13.77 -4.15 -7.04
N GLU A 144 -12.82 -4.15 -7.98
CA GLU A 144 -12.62 -5.26 -8.93
C GLU A 144 -12.03 -6.51 -8.25
N GLY A 145 -11.22 -6.33 -7.20
CA GLY A 145 -10.64 -7.44 -6.44
C GLY A 145 -11.64 -8.18 -5.56
N VAL A 146 -12.73 -7.54 -5.13
CA VAL A 146 -13.74 -8.17 -4.28
C VAL A 146 -14.39 -9.41 -4.93
N PRO A 147 -14.99 -9.33 -6.13
CA PRO A 147 -15.63 -10.50 -6.75
C PRO A 147 -14.60 -11.55 -7.17
N ALA A 148 -13.45 -11.13 -7.70
CA ALA A 148 -12.44 -12.04 -8.24
C ALA A 148 -11.67 -12.80 -7.16
N TYR A 149 -11.33 -12.13 -6.04
CA TYR A 149 -10.44 -12.70 -5.02
C TYR A 149 -11.12 -12.93 -3.67
N MET A 150 -11.88 -11.97 -3.13
CA MET A 150 -12.46 -12.09 -1.78
C MET A 150 -13.83 -12.79 -1.75
N GLN A 151 -14.52 -12.85 -2.90
CA GLN A 151 -15.82 -13.51 -3.09
C GLN A 151 -16.82 -13.09 -2.01
N VAL A 152 -17.01 -11.79 -1.86
CA VAL A 152 -17.94 -11.17 -0.91
C VAL A 152 -19.30 -11.01 -1.57
N GLU A 153 -20.37 -11.21 -0.80
CA GLU A 153 -21.74 -11.01 -1.28
C GLU A 153 -21.96 -9.58 -1.80
N GLU A 154 -22.66 -9.47 -2.94
CA GLU A 154 -22.98 -8.20 -3.62
C GLU A 154 -23.59 -7.17 -2.66
N LYS A 155 -24.47 -7.63 -1.76
CA LYS A 155 -25.16 -6.80 -0.75
C LYS A 155 -24.21 -6.04 0.18
N ASN A 156 -23.05 -6.64 0.49
CA ASN A 156 -22.06 -6.05 1.39
C ASN A 156 -20.85 -5.47 0.66
N LYS A 157 -20.76 -5.65 -0.67
CA LYS A 157 -19.61 -5.24 -1.50
C LYS A 157 -19.25 -3.77 -1.31
N LEU A 158 -20.20 -2.85 -1.43
CA LEU A 158 -19.91 -1.41 -1.31
C LEU A 158 -19.33 -1.03 0.06
N LYS A 159 -19.94 -1.54 1.15
CA LYS A 159 -19.46 -1.30 2.51
C LYS A 159 -18.06 -1.87 2.70
N PHE A 160 -17.83 -3.08 2.18
CA PHE A 160 -16.53 -3.73 2.25
C PHE A 160 -15.45 -2.95 1.52
N VAL A 161 -15.70 -2.55 0.26
CA VAL A 161 -14.74 -1.76 -0.54
C VAL A 161 -14.43 -0.44 0.15
N ALA A 162 -15.44 0.25 0.68
CA ALA A 162 -15.25 1.50 1.40
C ALA A 162 -14.37 1.34 2.64
N VAL A 163 -14.61 0.29 3.45
CA VAL A 163 -13.80 0.02 4.66
C VAL A 163 -12.37 -0.35 4.30
N VAL A 164 -12.16 -1.25 3.34
CA VAL A 164 -10.81 -1.67 2.92
C VAL A 164 -10.03 -0.48 2.34
N THR A 165 -10.64 0.26 1.42
CA THR A 165 -10.01 1.45 0.81
C THR A 165 -9.70 2.49 1.88
N GLY A 166 -10.65 2.76 2.78
CA GLY A 166 -10.46 3.68 3.90
C GLY A 166 -9.28 3.28 4.77
N MET A 167 -9.17 2.01 5.15
CA MET A 167 -8.05 1.51 5.95
C MET A 167 -6.70 1.66 5.22
N ILE A 168 -6.63 1.25 3.94
CA ILE A 168 -5.41 1.37 3.13
C ILE A 168 -4.91 2.82 3.07
N LEU A 169 -5.82 3.77 2.88
CA LEU A 169 -5.45 5.18 2.74
C LEU A 169 -5.18 5.86 4.09
N ILE A 170 -5.98 5.58 5.12
CA ILE A 170 -5.93 6.33 6.39
C ILE A 170 -4.84 5.80 7.31
N VAL A 171 -4.67 4.48 7.42
CA VAL A 171 -3.79 3.88 8.45
C VAL A 171 -2.32 4.34 8.33
N PRO A 172 -1.69 4.38 7.13
CA PRO A 172 -0.32 4.89 7.00
C PRO A 172 -0.19 6.34 7.47
N ASN A 173 -1.17 7.19 7.13
CA ASN A 173 -1.21 8.60 7.54
C ASN A 173 -1.34 8.75 9.06
N VAL A 174 -2.18 7.93 9.69
CA VAL A 174 -2.33 7.93 11.15
C VAL A 174 -1.01 7.55 11.84
N ILE A 175 -0.31 6.53 11.34
CA ILE A 175 0.99 6.14 11.89
C ILE A 175 2.00 7.27 11.72
N GLU A 176 2.02 7.92 10.56
CA GLU A 176 2.92 9.06 10.34
C GLU A 176 2.65 10.21 11.32
N ILE A 177 1.38 10.51 11.60
CA ILE A 177 0.98 11.52 12.60
C ILE A 177 1.46 11.13 14.00
N ILE A 178 1.25 9.86 14.39
CA ILE A 178 1.71 9.34 15.69
C ILE A 178 3.23 9.44 15.80
N LEU A 179 3.97 9.08 14.75
CA LEU A 179 5.44 9.21 14.73
C LEU A 179 5.90 10.66 14.88
N LYS A 180 5.25 11.59 14.19
CA LYS A 180 5.53 13.04 14.32
C LYS A 180 5.20 13.59 15.70
N LEU A 181 4.27 12.96 16.43
CA LEU A 181 3.93 13.32 17.80
C LEU A 181 4.93 12.77 18.81
N LEU A 182 5.28 11.48 18.69
CA LEU A 182 6.18 10.78 19.61
C LEU A 182 7.64 11.17 19.44
N MET A 183 8.05 11.50 18.22
CA MET A 183 9.41 11.91 17.90
C MET A 183 9.40 13.30 17.26
N PRO A 184 9.28 14.38 18.06
CA PRO A 184 9.30 15.74 17.54
C PRO A 184 10.62 16.08 16.82
N GLY A 185 11.71 15.35 17.07
CA GLY A 185 12.97 15.44 16.32
C GLY A 185 12.91 14.99 14.84
N LEU A 186 11.79 14.40 14.40
CA LEU A 186 11.47 14.06 13.01
C LEU A 186 10.57 15.13 12.32
N ARG A 187 10.28 16.24 13.02
CA ARG A 187 9.49 17.37 12.49
C ARG A 187 10.39 18.40 11.80
N PHE A 188 11.10 18.02 10.75
CA PHE A 188 11.82 18.97 9.90
C PHE A 188 11.71 18.53 8.44
#